data_AF-A0A7Z0VIA1-F1
#
_entry.id   AF-A0A7Z0VIA1-F1
#
_cell.length_a   1.000
_cell.length_b   1.000
_cell.length_c   1.000
_cell.angle_alpha   90.00
_cell.angle_beta   90.00
_cell.angle_gamma   90.00
#
_symmetry.space_group_name_H-M   'P 1'
#
loop_
_entity.id
_entity.type
_entity.pdbx_description
1 polymer ?
#
loop_
_entity_poly.entity_id
_entity_poly.type
_entity_poly.pdbx_seq_one_letter_code
_entity_poly.pdbx_strand_id
1 'polypeptide(L)' 'MSKNTSITLGEHFDTFITNQLNSGRFSSASEVVRAGLRLLEEEETKLVTLRNMLHEGESSEFVKYSLEGLISEIDNESR' A
#
# COMPACT_ATOMS: atom_id res chain seq x y z
N MET A 1 12.30 15.96 -12.37
CA MET A 1 13.75 16.12 -12.08
C MET A 1 14.09 15.33 -10.84
N SER A 2 15.09 14.46 -10.90
CA SER A 2 15.64 13.79 -9.70
C SER A 2 16.26 14.84 -8.78
N LYS A 3 15.80 14.93 -7.53
CA LYS A 3 16.44 15.74 -6.49
C LYS A 3 17.41 14.87 -5.72
N ASN A 4 18.66 15.30 -5.59
CA ASN A 4 19.65 14.66 -4.73
C ASN A 4 19.48 15.22 -3.31
N THR A 5 19.13 14.36 -2.37
CA THR A 5 18.91 14.73 -0.96
C THR A 5 19.95 14.02 -0.10
N SER A 6 20.70 14.79 0.70
CA SER A 6 21.57 14.24 1.74
C SER A 6 20.75 14.01 3.01
N ILE A 7 20.87 12.83 3.61
CA ILE A 7 20.09 12.40 4.77
C ILE A 7 21.05 11.78 5.78
N THR A 8 20.96 12.21 7.03
CA THR A 8 21.71 11.59 8.13
C THR A 8 20.90 10.43 8.68
N LEU A 9 21.49 9.24 8.72
CA LEU A 9 20.89 8.04 9.29
C LEU A 9 21.57 7.68 10.61
N GLY A 10 20.80 7.16 11.57
CA GLY A 10 21.35 6.61 12.80
C GLY A 10 22.04 5.26 12.57
N GLU A 11 22.86 4.84 13.54
CA GLU A 11 23.67 3.62 13.50
C GLU A 11 22.87 2.35 13.19
N HIS A 12 21.63 2.27 13.70
CA HIS A 12 20.71 1.17 13.42
C HIS A 12 20.42 1.01 11.91
N PHE A 13 20.11 2.12 11.23
CA PHE A 13 19.79 2.09 9.80
C PHE A 13 21.03 1.94 8.93
N ASP A 14 22.18 2.44 9.39
CA ASP A 14 23.45 2.21 8.70
C ASP A 14 23.77 0.71 8.67
N THR A 15 23.72 0.04 9.83
CA THR A 15 23.90 -1.41 9.95
C THR A 15 22.91 -2.19 9.08
N PHE A 16 21.63 -1.80 9.08
CA PHE A 16 20.63 -2.41 8.23
C PHE A 16 20.98 -2.28 6.73
N ILE A 17 21.34 -1.08 6.28
CA ILE A 17 21.70 -0.83 4.88
C ILE A 17 22.94 -1.64 4.50
N THR A 18 23.98 -1.66 5.34
CA THR A 18 25.19 -2.46 5.10
C THR A 18 24.86 -3.94 4.94
N ASN A 19 23.99 -4.49 5.79
CA ASN A 19 23.56 -5.88 5.67
C ASN A 19 22.79 -6.15 4.36
N GLN A 20 21.93 -5.22 3.95
CA GLN A 20 21.21 -5.33 2.67
C GLN A 20 22.16 -5.29 1.47
N LEU A 21 23.20 -4.45 1.50
CA LEU A 21 24.23 -4.40 0.46
C LEU A 21 25.09 -5.67 0.44
N ASN A 22 25.55 -6.13 1.61
CA ASN A 22 26.35 -7.35 1.73
C ASN A 22 25.61 -8.61 1.28
N SER A 23 24.27 -8.64 1.41
CA SER A 23 23.44 -9.72 0.89
C SER A 23 23.38 -9.77 -0.64
N GLY A 24 23.84 -8.72 -1.33
CA GLY A 24 23.74 -8.58 -2.78
C GLY A 24 22.36 -8.19 -3.30
N ARG A 25 21.37 -7.99 -2.41
CA ARG A 25 19.99 -7.63 -2.79
C ARG A 25 19.88 -6.24 -3.40
N PHE A 26 20.76 -5.31 -3.04
CA PHE A 26 20.76 -3.93 -3.52
C PHE A 26 22.17 -3.48 -3.90
N SER A 27 22.26 -2.58 -4.89
CA SER A 27 23.53 -2.07 -5.42
C SER A 27 24.05 -0.82 -4.70
N SER A 28 23.18 -0.10 -3.99
CA SER A 28 23.53 1.13 -3.28
C SER A 28 22.59 1.46 -2.13
N ALA A 29 23.07 2.23 -1.15
CA ALA A 29 22.26 2.71 -0.03
C ALA A 29 21.01 3.48 -0.52
N SER A 30 21.17 4.30 -1.57
CA SER A 30 20.05 5.04 -2.15
C SER A 30 18.97 4.11 -2.74
N GLU A 31 19.34 2.92 -3.21
CA GLU A 31 18.37 1.94 -3.69
C GLU A 31 17.58 1.31 -2.54
N VAL A 32 18.24 1.00 -1.43
CA VAL A 32 17.59 0.51 -0.20
C VAL A 32 16.59 1.56 0.31
N VAL A 33 17.01 2.83 0.38
CA VAL A 33 16.14 3.94 0.82
C VAL A 33 14.93 4.10 -0.09
N ARG A 34 15.12 4.06 -1.41
CA ARG A 34 13.99 4.13 -2.37
C ARG A 34 13.03 2.94 -2.22
N ALA A 35 13.55 1.74 -1.97
CA ALA A 35 12.71 0.57 -1.75
C ALA A 35 11.88 0.72 -0.47
N GLY A 36 12.48 1.24 0.60
CA GLY A 36 11.76 1.55 1.84
C GLY A 36 10.67 2.61 1.64
N LEU A 37 10.98 3.71 0.94
CA LEU A 37 10.00 4.75 0.64
C LEU A 37 8.84 4.24 -0.22
N ARG A 38 9.10 3.35 -1.18
CA ARG A 38 8.04 2.73 -2.00
C ARG A 38 7.09 1.88 -1.16
N LEU A 39 7.63 1.10 -0.21
CA LEU A 39 6.81 0.32 0.71
C LEU A 39 5.93 1.22 1.58
N LEU A 40 6.49 2.32 2.10
CA LEU A 40 5.74 3.30 2.88
C LEU A 40 4.62 3.94 2.06
N GLU A 41 4.92 4.39 0.84
CA GLU A 41 3.93 4.97 -0.08
C GLU A 41 2.79 3.98 -0.39
N GLU A 42 3.12 2.70 -0.62
CA GLU A 42 2.13 1.66 -0.88
C GLU A 42 1.22 1.43 0.34
N GLU A 43 1.78 1.39 1.55
CA GLU A 43 1.04 1.22 2.80
C GLU A 43 0.10 2.41 3.07
N GLU A 44 0.61 3.64 2.94
CA GLU A 44 -0.18 4.85 3.09
C GLU A 44 -1.31 4.91 2.06
N THR A 45 -1.01 4.58 0.81
CA THR A 45 -2.01 4.56 -0.27
C THR A 45 -3.13 3.56 0.05
N LYS A 46 -2.79 2.32 0.45
CA LYS A 46 -3.78 1.30 0.82
C LYS A 46 -4.69 1.78 1.95
N LEU A 47 -4.13 2.43 2.98
CA LEU A 47 -4.92 2.96 4.10
C LEU A 47 -5.86 4.07 3.66
N VAL A 48 -5.41 4.99 2.80
CA VAL A 48 -6.26 6.05 2.25
C VAL A 48 -7.39 5.45 1.41
N THR A 49 -7.08 4.49 0.53
CA THR A 49 -8.12 3.85 -0.29
C THR A 49 -9.13 3.12 0.57
N LEU A 50 -8.70 2.38 1.60
CA LEU A 50 -9.60 1.69 2.53
C LEU A 50 -10.53 2.67 3.25
N ARG A 51 -9.99 3.78 3.77
CA ARG A 51 -10.81 4.81 4.42
C ARG A 51 -11.83 5.43 3.48
N ASN A 52 -11.47 5.67 2.22
CA ASN A 52 -12.38 6.19 1.21
C ASN A 52 -13.51 5.19 0.90
N MET A 53 -13.19 3.90 0.73
CA MET A 53 -14.20 2.86 0.52
C MET A 53 -15.17 2.71 1.71
N LEU A 54 -14.65 2.80 2.93
CA LEU A 54 -15.49 2.78 4.13
C LEU A 54 -16.41 4.00 4.18
N HIS A 55 -15.87 5.20 3.90
CA HIS A 55 -16.66 6.41 3.87
C HIS A 55 -17.75 6.36 2.80
N GLU A 56 -17.43 5.84 1.61
CA GLU A 56 -18.40 5.61 0.53
C GLU A 56 -19.53 4.67 1.00
N GLY A 57 -19.17 3.54 1.62
CA GLY A 57 -20.14 2.61 2.20
C GLY A 57 -20.99 3.22 3.32
N GLU A 58 -20.41 4.01 4.21
CA GLU A 58 -21.14 4.72 5.29
C GLU A 58 -22.06 5.81 4.75
N SER A 59 -21.68 6.47 3.65
CA SER A 59 -22.50 7.47 2.98
C SER A 59 -23.63 6.85 2.14
N SER A 60 -23.53 5.55 1.86
CA SER A 60 -24.57 4.80 1.17
C SER A 60 -25.73 4.45 2.11
N GLU A 61 -26.87 4.11 1.53
CA GLU A 61 -28.02 3.68 2.31
C GLU A 61 -27.87 2.23 2.78
N PHE A 62 -28.33 1.94 4.00
CA PHE A 62 -28.41 0.56 4.48
C PHE A 62 -29.56 -0.19 3.80
N VAL A 63 -29.24 -1.31 3.16
CA VAL A 63 -30.22 -2.20 2.54
C VAL A 63 -30.38 -3.49 3.34
N LYS A 64 -31.58 -4.09 3.27
CA LYS A 64 -31.83 -5.39 3.88
C LYS A 64 -31.15 -6.48 3.07
N TYR A 65 -30.12 -7.10 3.65
CA TYR A 65 -29.35 -8.15 2.99
C TYR A 65 -30.09 -9.50 2.92
N SER A 66 -30.09 -10.13 1.74
CA SER A 66 -30.44 -11.54 1.51
C SER A 66 -29.52 -12.12 0.44
N LEU A 67 -28.88 -13.24 0.76
CA LEU A 67 -27.96 -13.92 -0.14
C LEU A 67 -28.71 -14.52 -1.35
N GLU A 68 -29.88 -15.13 -1.11
CA GLU A 68 -30.71 -15.72 -2.16
C GLU A 68 -31.24 -14.65 -3.12
N GLY A 69 -31.63 -13.48 -2.58
CA GLY A 69 -32.05 -12.34 -3.37
C GLY A 69 -30.93 -11.82 -4.27
N LEU A 70 -29.72 -11.65 -3.73
CA LEU A 70 -28.54 -11.21 -4.48
C LEU A 70 -28.19 -12.17 -5.61
N ILE A 71 -28.16 -13.48 -5.35
CA ILE A 71 -27.85 -14.49 -6.38
C ILE A 71 -28.89 -14.45 -7.50
N SER A 72 -30.18 -14.33 -7.14
CA SER A 72 -31.27 -14.26 -8.11
C SER A 72 -31.20 -13.00 -8.99
N GLU A 73 -30.73 -11.88 -8.45
CA GLU A 73 -30.53 -10.63 -9.20
C GLU A 73 -29.40 -10.75 -10.22
N ILE A 74 -28.23 -11.27 -9.80
CA ILE A 74 -27.05 -11.47 -10.66
C ILE A 74 -27.36 -12.45 -11.81
N ASP A 75 -28.07 -13.54 -11.53
CA ASP A 75 -28.44 -14.54 -12.54
C ASP A 75 -29.43 -13.97 -13.59
N ASN A 76 -30.26 -13.00 -13.20
CA ASN A 76 -31.20 -12.32 -14.10
C ASN A 76 -30.52 -11.24 -14.96
N GLU A 77 -29.51 -10.54 -14.44
CA GLU A 77 -28.69 -9.59 -15.24
C GLU A 77 -27.82 -10.29 -16.30
N SER A 78 -27.49 -11.56 -16.08
CA SER A 78 -26.64 -12.35 -16.97
C SER A 78 -27.37 -12.94 -18.19
N ARG A 79 -28.68 -12.66 -18.34
CA ARG A 79 -29.54 -13.11 -19.44
C ARG A 79 -29.91 -11.98 -20.39
#